data_AF-A0A7K3DPJ6-F1
#
_entry.id   AF-A0A7K3DPJ6-F1
#
_cell.length_a   1.000
_cell.length_b   1.000
_cell.length_c   1.000
_cell.angle_alpha   90.00
_cell.angle_beta   90.00
_cell.angle_gamma   90.00
#
_symmetry.space_group_name_H-M   'P 1'
#
loop_
_entity.id
_entity.type
_entity.pdbx_description
1 polymer ?
#
loop_
_entity_poly.entity_id
_entity_poly.type
_entity_poly.pdbx_seq_one_letter_code
_entity_poly.pdbx_strand_id
1 'polypeptide(L)'
;MPTSPQEPAPDTEVLTVLLEETARVLDQPPGRLGPHQHLQHDLGLDSVMLLQLKGRLETRLPKVRDVSLPDLLVGDHTLGALAGRLERVTGLPVA
;
A
#
# COMPACT_ATOMS: atom_id res chain seq x y z
N MET A 1 -11.68 -26.04 3.06
CA MET A 1 -11.16 -24.99 2.15
C MET A 1 -10.92 -23.76 3.00
N PRO A 2 -9.76 -23.09 2.96
CA PRO A 2 -9.56 -21.89 3.75
C PRO A 2 -10.39 -20.77 3.12
N THR A 3 -11.50 -20.45 3.77
CA THR A 3 -12.16 -19.15 3.63
C THR A 3 -11.23 -18.13 4.28
N SER A 4 -10.41 -17.44 3.49
CA SER A 4 -9.75 -16.22 3.95
C SER A 4 -10.85 -15.24 4.37
N PRO A 5 -10.82 -14.69 5.60
CA PRO A 5 -11.69 -13.59 5.99
C PRO A 5 -11.43 -12.43 5.01
N GLN A 6 -12.35 -12.24 4.07
CA GLN A 6 -12.40 -11.02 3.27
C GLN A 6 -13.04 -9.96 4.18
N GLU A 7 -12.27 -9.49 5.15
CA GLU A 7 -12.58 -8.27 5.89
C GLU A 7 -12.76 -7.17 4.83
N PRO A 8 -13.82 -6.33 4.91
CA PRO A 8 -14.04 -5.29 3.92
C PRO A 8 -12.78 -4.43 3.87
N ALA A 9 -12.03 -4.56 2.79
CA ALA A 9 -10.88 -3.71 2.57
C ALA A 9 -11.39 -2.27 2.64
N PRO A 10 -10.70 -1.39 3.37
CA PRO A 10 -11.12 0.00 3.40
C PRO A 10 -10.97 0.51 1.96
N ASP A 11 -12.10 0.69 1.25
CA ASP A 11 -12.20 1.23 -0.12
C ASP A 11 -11.78 2.70 -0.10
N THR A 12 -10.50 2.92 0.20
CA THR A 12 -10.00 4.24 0.54
C THR A 12 -9.16 4.79 -0.59
N GLU A 13 -9.19 6.10 -0.73
CA GLU A 13 -8.40 6.81 -1.73
C GLU A 13 -6.91 6.47 -1.60
N VAL A 14 -6.41 6.34 -0.37
CA VAL A 14 -5.02 5.92 -0.12
C VAL A 14 -4.74 4.51 -0.63
N LEU A 15 -5.64 3.55 -0.39
CA LEU A 15 -5.48 2.18 -0.88
C LEU A 15 -5.52 2.13 -2.41
N THR A 16 -6.45 2.87 -3.02
CA THR A 16 -6.57 2.96 -4.48
C THR A 16 -5.28 3.52 -5.09
N VAL A 17 -4.80 4.67 -4.59
CA VAL A 17 -3.55 5.28 -5.07
C VAL A 17 -2.36 4.34 -4.84
N LEU A 18 -2.31 3.65 -3.70
CA LEU A 18 -1.25 2.71 -3.41
C LEU A 18 -1.26 1.51 -4.37
N LEU A 19 -2.43 0.94 -4.67
CA LEU A 19 -2.61 -0.12 -5.65
C LEU A 19 -2.18 0.34 -7.04
N GLU A 20 -2.59 1.53 -7.46
CA GLU A 20 -2.24 2.09 -8.77
C GLU A 20 -0.73 2.35 -8.91
N GLU A 21 -0.10 2.93 -7.90
CA GLU A 21 1.34 3.21 -7.94
C GLU A 21 2.15 1.90 -7.79
N THR A 22 1.67 0.94 -7.00
CA THR A 22 2.30 -0.39 -6.88
C THR A 22 2.22 -1.15 -8.21
N ALA A 23 1.06 -1.14 -8.86
CA ALA A 23 0.84 -1.69 -10.19
C ALA A 23 1.80 -1.10 -11.22
N ARG A 24 1.97 0.23 -11.20
CA ARG A 24 2.93 0.92 -12.07
C ARG A 24 4.37 0.54 -11.80
N VAL A 25 4.74 0.35 -10.53
CA VAL A 25 6.11 -0.06 -10.16
C VAL A 25 6.39 -1.50 -10.57
N LEU A 26 5.41 -2.38 -10.44
CA LEU A 26 5.49 -3.79 -10.80
C LEU A 26 5.21 -4.06 -12.29
N ASP A 27 4.92 -3.02 -13.07
CA ASP A 27 4.52 -3.09 -14.48
C ASP A 27 3.38 -4.10 -14.74
N GLN A 28 2.40 -4.14 -13.82
CA GLN A 28 1.26 -5.06 -13.88
C GLN A 28 -0.06 -4.33 -13.59
N PRO A 29 -1.22 -4.86 -14.03
CA PRO A 29 -2.49 -4.17 -13.83
C PRO A 29 -2.93 -4.17 -12.35
N PRO A 30 -3.49 -3.05 -11.83
CA PRO A 30 -3.93 -2.95 -10.43
C PRO A 30 -5.06 -3.91 -10.09
N GLY A 31 -5.85 -4.37 -11.07
CA GLY A 31 -6.89 -5.38 -10.86
C GLY A 31 -6.37 -6.77 -10.49
N ARG A 32 -5.06 -7.03 -10.63
CA ARG A 32 -4.42 -8.25 -10.10
C ARG A 32 -3.88 -8.09 -8.69
N LEU A 33 -3.81 -6.87 -8.18
CA LEU A 33 -3.31 -6.56 -6.85
C LEU A 33 -4.47 -6.58 -5.86
N GLY A 34 -4.24 -7.18 -4.70
CA GLY A 34 -5.22 -7.24 -3.63
C GLY A 34 -4.67 -6.59 -2.36
N PRO A 35 -5.53 -5.99 -1.52
CA PRO A 35 -5.12 -5.40 -0.24
C PRO A 35 -4.47 -6.42 0.70
N HIS A 36 -4.76 -7.71 0.53
CA HIS A 36 -4.21 -8.78 1.38
C HIS A 36 -2.91 -9.37 0.83
N GLN A 37 -2.46 -8.98 -0.36
CA GLN A 37 -1.20 -9.45 -0.91
C GLN A 37 -0.02 -8.82 -0.18
N HIS A 38 0.97 -9.65 0.11
CA HIS A 38 2.21 -9.22 0.74
C HIS A 38 3.09 -8.51 -0.29
N LEU A 39 3.49 -7.28 0.02
CA LEU A 39 4.36 -6.44 -0.80
C LEU A 39 5.62 -7.20 -1.20
N GLN A 40 6.32 -7.84 -0.26
CA GLN A 40 7.59 -8.51 -0.56
C GLN A 40 7.43 -9.97 -0.98
N HIS A 41 6.52 -10.71 -0.33
CA HIS A 41 6.40 -12.15 -0.50
C HIS A 41 5.47 -12.55 -1.66
N ASP A 42 4.38 -11.80 -1.86
CA ASP A 42 3.38 -12.12 -2.88
C ASP A 42 3.62 -11.31 -4.17
N LEU A 43 3.92 -10.02 -4.00
CA LEU A 43 4.16 -9.08 -5.10
C LEU A 43 5.62 -8.94 -5.51
N GLY A 44 6.56 -9.37 -4.67
CA GLY A 44 8.00 -9.28 -4.97
C GLY A 44 8.54 -7.84 -4.97
N LEU A 45 7.94 -6.92 -4.22
CA LEU A 45 8.47 -5.57 -4.04
C LEU A 45 9.76 -5.61 -3.23
N ASP A 46 10.86 -5.25 -3.89
CA ASP A 46 12.14 -5.01 -3.25
C ASP A 46 12.22 -3.63 -2.58
N SER A 47 13.22 -3.44 -1.72
CA SER A 47 13.52 -2.15 -1.08
C SER A 47 13.69 -1.00 -2.10
N VAL A 48 14.22 -1.29 -3.29
CA VAL A 48 14.35 -0.33 -4.39
C VAL A 48 12.98 0.03 -4.97
N MET A 49 12.10 -0.95 -5.14
CA MET A 49 10.74 -0.74 -5.64
C MET A 49 9.88 0.01 -4.63
N LEU A 50 10.00 -0.31 -3.34
CA LEU A 50 9.37 0.42 -2.25
C LEU A 50 9.82 1.88 -2.20
N LEU A 51 11.11 2.16 -2.43
CA LEU A 51 11.61 3.52 -2.52
C LEU A 51 11.02 4.28 -3.71
N GLN A 52 10.89 3.63 -4.87
CA GLN A 52 10.22 4.22 -6.04
C GLN A 52 8.72 4.45 -5.80
N LEU A 53 8.02 3.46 -5.21
CA LEU A 53 6.62 3.53 -4.84
C LEU A 53 6.40 4.71 -3.89
N LYS A 54 7.22 4.81 -2.83
CA LYS A 54 7.16 5.95 -1.91
C LYS A 54 7.39 7.27 -2.64
N GLY A 55 8.40 7.39 -3.49
CA GLY A 55 8.65 8.63 -4.25
C GLY A 55 7.45 9.05 -5.12
N ARG A 56 6.75 8.10 -5.73
CA ARG A 56 5.50 8.35 -6.47
C ARG A 56 4.36 8.74 -5.54
N LEU A 57 4.22 8.03 -4.41
CA LEU A 57 3.21 8.32 -3.40
C LEU A 57 3.41 9.71 -2.79
N GLU A 58 4.65 10.12 -2.53
CA GLU A 58 5.02 11.46 -2.07
C GLU A 58 4.68 12.57 -3.07
N THR A 59 4.65 12.23 -4.37
CA THR A 59 4.27 13.17 -5.43
C THR A 59 2.76 13.39 -5.46
N ARG A 60 1.97 12.33 -5.25
CA ARG A 60 0.49 12.39 -5.21
C ARG A 60 -0.02 12.89 -3.86
N LEU A 61 0.58 12.39 -2.80
CA LEU A 61 0.23 12.59 -1.40
C LEU A 61 1.46 13.15 -0.67
N PRO A 62 1.65 14.48 -0.67
CA PRO A 62 2.81 15.09 -0.01
C PRO A 62 2.86 14.81 1.50
N LYS A 63 1.74 14.42 2.12
CA LYS A 63 1.70 13.98 3.53
C LYS A 63 2.49 12.68 3.79
N VAL A 64 2.67 11.83 2.77
CA VAL A 64 3.50 10.61 2.86
C VAL A 64 4.98 10.95 3.05
N ARG A 65 5.40 12.15 2.64
CA ARG A 65 6.81 12.58 2.75
C ARG A 65 7.33 12.59 4.18
N ASP A 66 6.44 12.89 5.12
CA ASP A 66 6.75 12.90 6.54
C ASP A 66 6.86 11.48 7.12
N VAL A 67 6.35 10.48 6.41
CA VAL A 67 6.31 9.09 6.85
C VAL A 67 7.54 8.33 6.33
N SER A 68 8.21 7.64 7.24
CA SER A 68 9.35 6.80 6.90
C SER A 68 8.91 5.44 6.34
N LEU A 69 9.60 4.93 5.31
CA LEU A 69 9.41 3.57 4.76
C LEU A 69 9.34 2.48 5.84
N PRO A 70 10.30 2.39 6.78
CA PRO A 70 10.23 1.39 7.83
C PRO A 70 8.97 1.52 8.69
N ASP A 71 8.50 2.74 8.96
CA ASP A 71 7.26 2.98 9.72
C ASP A 71 6.04 2.45 8.96
N LEU A 72 5.96 2.74 7.66
CA LEU A 72 4.95 2.19 6.75
C LEU A 72 4.95 0.66 6.74
N LEU A 73 6.12 0.06 6.81
CA LEU A 73 6.34 -1.39 6.75
C LEU A 73 6.39 -2.05 8.14
N VAL A 74 6.04 -1.36 9.24
CA VAL A 74 6.00 -2.01 10.56
C VAL A 74 4.91 -3.10 10.62
N GLY A 75 5.25 -4.31 11.04
CA GLY A 75 4.28 -5.39 11.21
C GLY A 75 4.01 -6.12 9.90
N ASP A 76 2.76 -6.07 9.40
CA ASP A 76 2.37 -6.83 8.21
C ASP A 76 2.61 -6.03 6.93
N HIS A 77 3.45 -6.55 6.02
CA HIS A 77 3.79 -5.91 4.75
C HIS A 77 2.69 -6.11 3.70
N THR A 78 1.42 -5.95 4.05
CA THR A 78 0.31 -6.03 3.09
C THR A 78 -0.10 -4.64 2.60
N LEU A 79 -0.64 -4.56 1.38
CA LEU A 79 -1.13 -3.30 0.80
C LEU A 79 -2.19 -2.62 1.67
N GLY A 80 -3.13 -3.41 2.22
CA GLY A 80 -4.18 -2.94 3.11
C GLY A 80 -3.65 -2.41 4.44
N ALA A 81 -2.69 -3.11 5.05
CA ALA A 81 -2.06 -2.64 6.28
C ALA A 81 -1.27 -1.35 6.05
N LEU A 82 -0.56 -1.24 4.93
CA LEU A 82 0.20 -0.04 4.57
C LEU A 82 -0.74 1.16 4.31
N ALA A 83 -1.85 0.94 3.60
CA ALA A 83 -2.87 1.97 3.38
C ALA A 83 -3.51 2.43 4.70
N GLY A 84 -3.98 1.51 5.54
CA GLY A 84 -4.58 1.86 6.84
C GLY A 84 -3.60 2.59 7.76
N ARG A 85 -2.30 2.24 7.72
CA ARG A 85 -1.27 2.99 8.45
C ARG A 85 -1.08 4.38 7.89
N LEU A 86 -0.97 4.52 6.57
CA LEU A 86 -0.86 5.82 5.92
C LEU A 86 -1.97 6.75 6.36
N GLU A 87 -3.19 6.25 6.50
CA GLU A 87 -4.31 7.07 6.95
C GLU A 87 -4.22 7.46 8.42
N ARG A 88 -3.82 6.51 9.27
CA ARG A 88 -3.55 6.79 10.70
C ARG A 88 -2.50 7.89 10.88
N VAL A 89 -1.44 7.88 10.08
CA VAL A 89 -0.32 8.84 10.21
C VAL A 89 -0.58 10.15 9.47
N THR A 90 -1.30 10.12 8.35
CA THR A 90 -1.62 11.34 7.57
C THR A 90 -2.93 12.02 8.00
N GLY A 91 -3.72 11.34 8.83
CA GLY A 91 -5.03 11.78 9.30
C GLY A 91 -6.07 11.87 8.19
N LEU A 92 -5.94 11.11 7.10
CA LEU A 92 -7.01 11.01 6.10
C LEU A 92 -8.19 10.22 6.69
N PRO A 93 -9.43 10.71 6.55
CA PRO A 93 -10.59 9.97 7.02
C PRO A 93 -10.80 8.73 6.15
N VAL A 94 -10.73 7.56 6.79
CA VAL A 94 -11.23 6.29 6.25
C VAL A 94 -12.76 6.43 6.20
N ALA A 95 -13.33 6.43 5.00
CA ALA A 95 -14.78 6.57 4.79
C ALA A 95 -15.46 5.20 4.66
#